data_AF-A0A161ZDT4-F1
#
_entry.id   AF-A0A161ZDT4-F1
#
_cell.length_a   1.000
_cell.length_b   1.000
_cell.length_c   1.000
_cell.angle_alpha   90.00
_cell.angle_beta   90.00
_cell.angle_gamma   90.00
#
_symmetry.space_group_name_H-M   'P 1'
#
loop_
_entity.id
_entity.type
_entity.pdbx_description
1 polymer ?
#
loop_
_entity_poly.entity_id
_entity_poly.type
_entity_poly.pdbx_seq_one_letter_code
_entity_poly.pdbx_strand_id
1 'polypeptide(L)'
;MPNIRDLPNELLLCIMSHLDGSALFALAKSCKDLDFRLQPSIWKYNIRFQNSNLLHLAVKYDNVGLADALLQHDANINAFYRGKTPLMRALKYSSAAVRELLLSHRDLDINIQNQARDSALSYAIHYGSSSIVKSVLEHRAASVDIKHKHGRTALHLAVFAGRIGFVKLLLLSGSDPNLEDDSG
;
A
#
# COMPACT_ATOMS: atom_id res chain seq x y z
N MET A 1 19.25 -8.79 38.98
CA MET A 1 18.64 -9.11 37.67
C MET A 1 19.67 -8.83 36.58
N PRO A 2 19.84 -9.70 35.58
CA PRO A 2 20.77 -9.45 34.48
C PRO A 2 20.41 -8.14 33.79
N ASN A 3 21.40 -7.29 33.51
CA ASN A 3 21.16 -6.07 32.75
C ASN A 3 20.87 -6.45 31.29
N ILE A 4 19.86 -5.85 30.68
CA ILE A 4 19.48 -6.13 29.29
C ILE A 4 20.65 -5.87 28.30
N ARG A 5 21.62 -5.04 28.74
CA ARG A 5 22.86 -4.73 28.03
C ARG A 5 23.81 -5.92 27.90
N ASP A 6 23.75 -6.87 28.82
CA ASP A 6 24.66 -8.01 28.91
C ASP A 6 24.11 -9.26 28.20
N LEU A 7 22.93 -9.15 27.58
CA LEU A 7 22.31 -10.26 26.87
C LEU A 7 23.03 -10.55 25.54
N PRO A 8 23.18 -11.84 25.18
CA PRO A 8 23.59 -12.26 23.85
C PRO A 8 22.68 -11.68 22.76
N ASN A 9 23.25 -11.43 21.59
CA ASN A 9 22.53 -10.85 20.45
C ASN A 9 21.29 -11.66 20.07
N GLU A 10 21.36 -12.99 20.07
CA GLU A 10 20.25 -13.85 19.68
C GLU A 10 19.06 -13.74 20.65
N LEU A 11 19.32 -13.65 21.95
CA LEU A 11 18.27 -13.49 22.97
C LEU A 11 17.65 -12.09 22.92
N LEU A 12 18.48 -11.07 22.68
CA LEU A 12 18.01 -9.71 22.48
C LEU A 12 17.06 -9.65 21.27
N LEU A 13 17.44 -10.25 20.14
CA LEU A 13 16.62 -10.33 18.93
C LEU A 13 15.30 -11.08 19.15
N CYS A 14 15.31 -12.18 19.90
CA CYS A 14 14.13 -12.97 20.20
C CYS A 14 13.11 -12.18 21.02
N ILE A 15 13.53 -11.58 22.13
CA ILE A 15 12.68 -10.73 22.98
C ILE A 15 12.06 -9.59 22.17
N MET A 16 12.85 -8.99 21.29
CA MET A 16 12.44 -7.82 20.52
C MET A 16 11.52 -8.12 19.35
N SER A 17 11.53 -9.35 18.84
CA SER A 17 10.54 -9.81 17.86
C SER A 17 9.12 -9.84 18.42
N HIS A 18 8.96 -9.72 19.74
CA HIS A 18 7.68 -9.73 20.44
C HIS A 18 7.31 -8.36 21.03
N LEU A 19 8.16 -7.35 20.87
CA LEU A 19 7.87 -5.97 21.30
C LEU A 19 7.19 -5.20 20.18
N ASP A 20 6.29 -4.28 20.56
CA ASP A 20 5.77 -3.31 19.62
C ASP A 20 6.82 -2.21 19.32
N GLY A 21 6.70 -1.53 18.18
CA GLY A 21 7.68 -0.53 17.75
C GLY A 21 7.74 0.72 18.62
N SER A 22 6.68 1.02 19.37
CA SER A 22 6.70 2.05 20.41
C SER A 22 7.60 1.64 21.58
N ALA A 23 7.52 0.38 22.02
CA ALA A 23 8.38 -0.18 23.06
C ALA A 23 9.83 -0.30 22.58
N LEU A 24 10.05 -0.73 21.34
CA LEU A 24 11.37 -0.74 20.68
C LEU A 24 12.00 0.65 20.61
N PHE A 25 11.23 1.67 20.21
CA PHE A 25 11.71 3.04 20.11
C PHE A 25 12.02 3.66 21.49
N ALA A 26 11.19 3.37 22.50
CA ALA A 26 11.45 3.78 23.87
C ALA A 26 12.74 3.13 24.43
N LEU A 27 12.96 1.85 24.16
CA LEU A 27 14.18 1.11 24.51
C LEU A 27 15.41 1.70 23.81
N ALA A 28 15.35 1.95 22.50
CA ALA A 28 16.43 2.54 21.75
C ALA A 28 16.82 3.94 22.27
N LYS A 29 15.83 4.77 22.59
CA LYS A 29 16.05 6.14 23.13
C LYS A 29 16.73 6.14 24.51
N SER A 30 16.58 5.07 25.27
CA SER A 30 17.17 4.95 26.62
C SER A 30 18.66 4.56 26.61
N CYS A 31 19.20 4.04 25.49
CA CYS A 31 20.60 3.61 25.38
C CYS A 31 21.16 3.74 23.96
N LYS A 32 22.15 4.63 23.76
CA LYS A 32 22.85 4.81 22.47
C LYS A 32 23.51 3.53 21.92
N ASP A 33 24.05 2.69 22.80
CA ASP A 33 24.78 1.48 22.41
C ASP A 33 23.83 0.37 21.96
N LEU A 34 22.66 0.28 22.61
CA LEU A 34 21.54 -0.52 22.11
C LEU A 34 21.01 0.08 20.80
N ASP A 35 20.84 1.39 20.67
CA ASP A 35 20.33 1.99 19.43
C ASP A 35 21.13 1.55 18.17
N PHE A 36 22.46 1.54 18.24
CA PHE A 36 23.31 1.05 17.15
C PHE A 36 23.12 -0.44 16.86
N ARG A 37 23.13 -1.27 17.91
CA ARG A 37 22.83 -2.72 17.87
C ARG A 37 21.47 -3.02 17.26
N LEU A 38 20.51 -2.13 17.49
CA LEU A 38 19.11 -2.31 17.15
C LEU A 38 18.75 -1.70 15.81
N GLN A 39 19.56 -0.82 15.24
CA GLN A 39 19.23 -0.14 13.99
C GLN A 39 18.78 -1.10 12.87
N PRO A 40 19.47 -2.22 12.59
CA PRO A 40 19.04 -3.17 11.56
C PRO A 40 17.71 -3.85 11.90
N SER A 41 17.47 -4.12 13.19
CA SER A 41 16.26 -4.78 13.69
C SER A 41 15.08 -3.83 13.79
N ILE A 42 15.28 -2.58 14.21
CA ILE A 42 14.30 -1.49 14.20
C ILE A 42 13.97 -1.12 12.76
N TRP A 43 14.95 -1.12 11.86
CA TRP A 43 14.74 -0.96 10.42
C TRP A 43 13.89 -2.10 9.87
N LYS A 44 14.28 -3.35 10.12
CA LYS A 44 13.50 -4.54 9.73
C LYS A 44 12.12 -4.58 10.38
N TYR A 45 11.99 -4.13 11.63
CA TYR A 45 10.73 -4.04 12.36
C TYR A 45 9.84 -2.90 11.85
N ASN A 46 10.39 -1.74 11.50
CA ASN A 46 9.64 -0.64 10.88
C ASN A 46 9.15 -1.03 9.49
N ILE A 47 9.98 -1.73 8.70
CA ILE A 47 9.64 -2.35 7.42
C ILE A 47 8.53 -3.40 7.59
N ARG A 48 8.63 -4.26 8.62
CA ARG A 48 7.79 -5.45 8.77
C ARG A 48 6.50 -5.21 9.58
N PHE A 49 6.50 -4.31 10.55
CA PHE A 49 5.47 -4.24 11.59
C PHE A 49 4.95 -2.85 11.91
N GLN A 50 5.70 -1.76 11.70
CA GLN A 50 5.24 -0.47 12.20
C GLN A 50 5.18 0.75 11.30
N ASN A 51 5.82 0.86 10.12
CA ASN A 51 5.56 2.03 9.29
C ASN A 51 5.99 1.87 7.83
N SER A 52 5.00 1.59 7.00
CA SER A 52 4.86 1.87 5.56
C SER A 52 5.28 3.29 5.12
N ASN A 53 5.82 4.14 5.99
CA ASN A 53 6.10 5.52 5.62
C ASN A 53 7.11 5.59 4.47
N LEU A 54 8.16 4.76 4.48
CA LEU A 54 9.28 4.97 3.55
C LEU A 54 8.86 4.73 2.11
N LEU A 55 8.12 3.64 1.85
CA LEU A 55 7.57 3.40 0.52
C LEU A 55 6.50 4.45 0.17
N HIS A 56 5.69 4.88 1.14
CA HIS A 56 4.73 5.99 0.94
C HIS A 56 5.39 7.35 0.68
N LEU A 57 6.61 7.58 1.19
CA LEU A 57 7.42 8.78 0.94
C LEU A 57 8.09 8.69 -0.43
N ALA A 58 8.64 7.53 -0.78
CA ALA A 58 9.18 7.27 -2.11
C ALA A 58 8.10 7.52 -3.17
N VAL A 59 6.88 7.04 -2.94
CA VAL A 59 5.71 7.37 -3.78
C VAL A 59 5.43 8.87 -3.80
N LYS A 60 5.35 9.53 -2.64
CA LYS A 60 5.02 10.97 -2.55
C LYS A 60 5.99 11.85 -3.37
N TYR A 61 7.26 11.45 -3.45
CA TYR A 61 8.30 12.17 -4.18
C TYR A 61 8.63 11.53 -5.55
N ASP A 62 7.85 10.55 -6.00
CA ASP A 62 8.08 9.73 -7.21
C ASP A 62 9.53 9.21 -7.36
N ASN A 63 10.15 8.87 -6.23
CA ASN A 63 11.54 8.40 -6.19
C ASN A 63 11.60 6.89 -6.41
N VAL A 64 11.73 6.49 -7.68
CA VAL A 64 11.79 5.09 -8.13
C VAL A 64 12.97 4.33 -7.53
N GLY A 65 14.17 4.93 -7.52
CA GLY A 65 15.37 4.26 -6.99
C GLY A 65 15.23 3.93 -5.50
N LEU A 66 14.63 4.84 -4.72
CA LEU A 66 14.32 4.57 -3.32
C LEU A 66 13.22 3.52 -3.17
N ALA A 67 12.15 3.59 -3.98
CA ALA A 67 11.08 2.59 -3.94
C ALA A 67 11.59 1.19 -4.26
N ASP A 68 12.41 1.05 -5.30
CA ASP A 68 13.03 -0.21 -5.72
C ASP A 68 13.95 -0.76 -4.63
N ALA A 69 14.87 0.06 -4.09
CA ALA A 69 15.73 -0.36 -2.99
C ALA A 69 14.95 -0.82 -1.75
N LEU A 70 13.85 -0.15 -1.41
CA LEU A 70 12.99 -0.57 -0.29
C LEU A 70 12.33 -1.92 -0.57
N LEU A 71 11.80 -2.13 -1.78
CA LEU A 71 11.15 -3.37 -2.17
C LEU A 71 12.13 -4.55 -2.23
N GLN A 72 13.38 -4.31 -2.66
CA GLN A 72 14.48 -5.30 -2.61
C GLN A 72 14.87 -5.71 -1.18
N HIS A 73 14.57 -4.88 -0.18
CA HIS A 73 14.80 -5.15 1.23
C HIS A 73 13.51 -5.51 1.98
N ASP A 74 12.60 -6.24 1.32
CA ASP A 74 11.36 -6.78 1.88
C ASP A 74 10.39 -5.72 2.43
N ALA A 75 10.43 -4.48 1.94
CA ALA A 75 9.37 -3.52 2.23
C ALA A 75 8.03 -4.06 1.77
N ASN A 76 7.05 -4.02 2.67
CA ASN A 76 5.70 -4.46 2.34
C ASN A 76 5.11 -3.54 1.24
N ILE A 77 4.93 -4.09 0.05
CA ILE A 77 4.37 -3.36 -1.11
C ILE A 77 2.91 -2.93 -0.88
N ASN A 78 2.20 -3.64 -0.01
CA ASN A 78 0.81 -3.41 0.37
C ASN A 78 0.68 -2.61 1.66
N ALA A 79 1.79 -2.02 2.14
CA ALA A 79 1.86 -1.46 3.47
C ALA A 79 0.81 -0.34 3.66
N PHE A 80 -0.09 -0.56 4.62
CA PHE A 80 -1.25 0.30 4.81
C PHE A 80 -0.89 1.47 5.74
N TYR A 81 -1.07 2.72 5.29
CA TYR A 81 -0.75 3.90 6.10
C TYR A 81 -1.72 5.04 5.84
N ARG A 82 -2.31 5.56 6.94
CA ARG A 82 -3.36 6.59 6.92
C ARG A 82 -4.48 6.27 5.92
N GLY A 83 -4.96 5.02 5.97
CA GLY A 83 -6.09 4.57 5.16
C GLY A 83 -5.76 4.30 3.68
N LYS A 84 -4.48 4.12 3.31
CA LYS A 84 -4.07 3.94 1.91
C LYS A 84 -2.95 2.93 1.77
N THR A 85 -2.92 2.25 0.63
CA THR A 85 -1.73 1.51 0.15
C THR A 85 -0.78 2.46 -0.59
N PRO A 86 0.47 2.05 -0.86
CA PRO A 86 1.40 2.83 -1.69
C PRO A 86 0.82 3.09 -3.08
N LEU A 87 0.16 2.10 -3.70
CA LEU A 87 -0.47 2.25 -5.02
C LEU A 87 -1.59 3.31 -5.01
N MET A 88 -2.47 3.30 -4.00
CA MET A 88 -3.51 4.35 -3.87
C MET A 88 -2.91 5.75 -3.76
N ARG A 89 -1.75 5.90 -3.10
CA ARG A 89 -1.04 7.17 -3.08
C ARG A 89 -0.45 7.54 -4.44
N ALA A 90 0.14 6.58 -5.14
CA ALA A 90 0.74 6.83 -6.45
C ALA A 90 -0.31 7.29 -7.48
N LEU A 91 -1.51 6.69 -7.41
CA LEU A 91 -2.67 7.10 -8.19
C LEU A 91 -3.15 8.52 -7.87
N LYS A 92 -3.05 8.94 -6.60
CA LYS A 92 -3.44 10.29 -6.17
C LYS A 92 -2.38 11.37 -6.50
N TYR A 93 -1.09 11.04 -6.40
CA TYR A 93 0.01 12.01 -6.51
C TYR A 93 0.63 12.11 -7.90
N SER A 94 0.03 11.49 -8.91
CA SER A 94 0.57 11.41 -10.29
C SER A 94 2.00 10.85 -10.36
N SER A 95 2.39 10.04 -9.37
CA SER A 95 3.70 9.39 -9.27
C SER A 95 3.82 8.26 -10.28
N ALA A 96 4.04 8.61 -11.54
CA ALA A 96 3.90 7.68 -12.65
C ALA A 96 4.94 6.57 -12.58
N ALA A 97 6.20 6.91 -12.32
CA ALA A 97 7.27 5.94 -12.40
C ALA A 97 7.23 4.95 -11.23
N VAL A 98 6.94 5.42 -10.01
CA VAL A 98 6.73 4.52 -8.87
C VAL A 98 5.43 3.71 -9.03
N ARG A 99 4.37 4.26 -9.63
CA ARG A 99 3.15 3.49 -9.92
C ARG A 99 3.43 2.30 -10.84
N GLU A 100 4.14 2.50 -11.94
CA GLU A 100 4.47 1.41 -12.86
C GLU A 100 5.38 0.37 -12.20
N LEU A 101 6.33 0.79 -11.36
CA LEU A 101 7.12 -0.12 -10.53
C LEU A 101 6.20 -0.99 -9.67
N LEU A 102 5.32 -0.38 -8.88
CA LEU A 102 4.40 -1.11 -8.00
C LEU A 102 3.51 -2.10 -8.76
N LEU A 103 2.94 -1.69 -9.90
CA LEU A 103 2.09 -2.54 -10.75
C LEU A 103 2.86 -3.72 -11.39
N SER A 104 4.18 -3.64 -11.52
CA SER A 104 5.00 -4.73 -12.05
C SER A 104 5.29 -5.85 -11.03
N HIS A 105 5.12 -5.58 -9.73
CA HIS A 105 5.44 -6.54 -8.68
C HIS A 105 4.38 -7.61 -8.50
N ARG A 106 4.83 -8.84 -8.24
CA ARG A 106 3.92 -9.97 -8.08
C ARG A 106 3.15 -9.95 -6.76
N ASP A 107 3.74 -9.43 -5.70
CA ASP A 107 3.17 -9.49 -4.35
C ASP A 107 2.19 -8.34 -4.08
N LEU A 108 1.94 -7.48 -5.07
CA LEU A 108 0.95 -6.41 -4.99
C LEU A 108 -0.48 -6.99 -4.91
N ASP A 109 -1.16 -6.69 -3.81
CA ASP A 109 -2.60 -6.86 -3.68
C ASP A 109 -3.30 -5.55 -4.08
N ILE A 110 -3.75 -5.51 -5.33
CA ILE A 110 -4.36 -4.33 -5.94
C ILE A 110 -5.80 -4.08 -5.46
N ASN A 111 -6.45 -5.09 -4.86
CA ASN A 111 -7.87 -5.05 -4.49
C ASN A 111 -8.10 -4.60 -3.05
N ILE A 112 -7.05 -4.30 -2.28
CA ILE A 112 -7.16 -3.79 -0.92
C ILE A 112 -8.13 -2.61 -0.89
N GLN A 113 -9.11 -2.70 0.01
CA GLN A 113 -10.05 -1.61 0.28
C GLN A 113 -9.65 -0.87 1.55
N ASN A 114 -9.76 0.46 1.51
CA ASN A 114 -9.62 1.26 2.72
C ASN A 114 -10.91 1.25 3.57
N GLN A 115 -10.90 1.99 4.68
CA GLN A 115 -12.04 2.11 5.60
C GLN A 115 -13.30 2.70 4.94
N ALA A 116 -13.15 3.44 3.84
CA ALA A 116 -14.25 3.98 3.04
C ALA A 116 -14.69 3.02 1.91
N ARG A 117 -14.15 1.80 1.88
CA ARG A 117 -14.32 0.80 0.81
C ARG A 117 -13.76 1.23 -0.55
N ASP A 118 -12.84 2.19 -0.59
CA ASP A 118 -12.16 2.56 -1.83
C ASP A 118 -11.02 1.58 -2.14
N SER A 119 -10.91 1.20 -3.41
CA SER A 119 -9.86 0.33 -3.97
C SER A 119 -8.87 1.14 -4.83
N ALA A 120 -7.82 0.52 -5.33
CA ALA A 120 -6.96 1.16 -6.34
C ALA A 120 -7.76 1.55 -7.59
N LEU A 121 -8.74 0.74 -8.00
CA LEU A 121 -9.58 1.03 -9.16
C LEU A 121 -10.43 2.29 -8.94
N SER A 122 -11.08 2.47 -7.78
CA SER A 122 -11.82 3.72 -7.53
C SER A 122 -10.91 4.94 -7.50
N TYR A 123 -9.69 4.83 -6.96
CA TYR A 123 -8.70 5.90 -7.01
C TYR A 123 -8.29 6.24 -8.46
N ALA A 124 -8.06 5.23 -9.31
CA ALA A 124 -7.75 5.43 -10.72
C ALA A 124 -8.91 6.11 -11.46
N ILE A 125 -10.15 5.74 -11.15
CA ILE A 125 -11.34 6.42 -11.66
C ILE A 125 -11.32 7.87 -11.16
N HIS A 126 -11.26 8.16 -9.86
CA HIS A 126 -11.38 9.52 -9.35
C HIS A 126 -10.25 10.48 -9.76
N TYR A 127 -9.01 9.99 -9.85
CA TYR A 127 -7.83 10.85 -10.02
C TYR A 127 -7.04 10.60 -11.31
N GLY A 128 -7.31 9.51 -12.03
CA GLY A 128 -6.54 9.09 -13.19
C GLY A 128 -7.14 9.45 -14.55
N SER A 129 -6.35 9.19 -15.58
CA SER A 129 -6.74 9.16 -16.99
C SER A 129 -7.18 7.76 -17.41
N SER A 130 -7.71 7.62 -18.64
CA SER A 130 -8.06 6.30 -19.20
C SER A 130 -6.87 5.35 -19.24
N SER A 131 -5.65 5.86 -19.46
CA SER A 131 -4.43 5.05 -19.44
C SER A 131 -4.14 4.48 -18.05
N ILE A 132 -4.33 5.27 -16.99
CA ILE A 132 -4.11 4.80 -15.61
C ILE A 132 -5.16 3.75 -15.23
N VAL A 133 -6.42 3.98 -15.58
CA VAL A 133 -7.50 3.00 -15.36
C VAL A 133 -7.18 1.70 -16.10
N LYS A 134 -6.69 1.80 -17.34
CA LYS A 134 -6.23 0.65 -18.13
C LYS A 134 -5.12 -0.12 -17.42
N SER A 135 -4.03 0.55 -17.00
CA SER A 135 -2.91 -0.11 -16.32
C SER A 135 -3.33 -0.83 -15.03
N VAL A 136 -4.28 -0.26 -14.28
CA VAL A 136 -4.82 -0.90 -13.07
C VAL A 136 -5.62 -2.17 -13.43
N LEU A 137 -6.45 -2.13 -14.46
CA LEU A 137 -7.28 -3.28 -14.89
C LEU A 137 -6.46 -4.36 -15.61
N GLU A 138 -5.35 -4.01 -16.24
CA GLU A 138 -4.42 -4.96 -16.85
C GLU A 138 -3.57 -5.73 -15.82
N HIS A 139 -3.57 -5.28 -14.55
CA HIS A 139 -2.91 -6.04 -13.50
C HIS A 139 -3.64 -7.37 -13.28
N ARG A 140 -2.89 -8.49 -13.34
CA ARG A 140 -3.45 -9.85 -13.34
C ARG A 140 -4.39 -10.21 -12.18
N ALA A 141 -4.24 -9.53 -11.04
CA ALA A 141 -5.05 -9.76 -9.84
C ALA A 141 -6.20 -8.76 -9.69
N ALA A 142 -6.39 -7.82 -10.63
CA ALA A 142 -7.40 -6.78 -10.51
C ALA A 142 -8.82 -7.35 -10.63
N SER A 143 -9.70 -6.97 -9.69
CA SER A 143 -11.12 -7.25 -9.76
C SER A 143 -11.87 -6.00 -10.22
N VAL A 144 -12.65 -6.12 -11.30
CA VAL A 144 -13.35 -4.99 -11.92
C VAL A 144 -14.62 -4.58 -11.14
N ASP A 145 -15.32 -5.56 -10.55
CA ASP A 145 -16.63 -5.37 -9.91
C ASP A 145 -16.56 -5.34 -8.38
N ILE A 146 -15.47 -4.79 -7.83
CA ILE A 146 -15.37 -4.52 -6.40
C ILE A 146 -16.47 -3.54 -6.00
N LYS A 147 -17.29 -3.93 -5.02
CA LYS A 147 -18.30 -3.03 -4.43
C LYS A 147 -17.63 -2.08 -3.44
N HIS A 148 -17.83 -0.79 -3.68
CA HIS A 148 -17.41 0.33 -2.84
C HIS A 148 -18.53 0.69 -1.85
N LYS A 149 -18.46 1.89 -1.28
CA LYS A 149 -19.54 2.43 -0.44
C LYS A 149 -20.87 2.46 -1.20
N HIS A 150 -21.96 2.15 -0.51
CA HIS A 150 -23.32 2.07 -1.08
C HIS A 150 -23.49 0.99 -2.16
N GLY A 151 -22.70 -0.08 -2.12
CA GLY A 151 -22.81 -1.19 -3.07
C GLY A 151 -22.28 -0.89 -4.48
N ARG A 152 -21.82 0.34 -4.74
CA ARG A 152 -21.45 0.83 -6.07
C ARG A 152 -20.17 0.20 -6.59
N THR A 153 -20.15 -0.23 -7.84
CA THR A 153 -18.94 -0.68 -8.56
C THR A 153 -18.23 0.50 -9.23
N ALA A 154 -17.04 0.26 -9.81
CA ALA A 154 -16.36 1.26 -10.61
C ALA A 154 -17.20 1.73 -11.81
N LEU A 155 -18.04 0.85 -12.37
CA LEU A 155 -18.94 1.18 -13.47
C LEU A 155 -20.01 2.20 -13.05
N HIS A 156 -20.64 2.01 -11.89
CA HIS A 156 -21.55 3.00 -11.31
C HIS A 156 -20.89 4.38 -11.18
N LEU A 157 -19.66 4.42 -10.61
CA LEU A 157 -18.92 5.66 -10.44
C LEU A 157 -18.61 6.34 -11.78
N ALA A 158 -18.27 5.57 -12.82
CA ALA A 158 -18.00 6.09 -14.16
C ALA A 158 -19.27 6.66 -14.83
N VAL A 159 -20.41 5.98 -14.66
CA VAL A 159 -21.72 6.42 -15.17
C VAL A 159 -22.19 7.69 -14.46
N PHE A 160 -22.15 7.74 -13.12
CA PHE A 160 -22.51 8.95 -12.36
C PHE A 160 -21.65 10.16 -12.73
N ALA A 161 -20.38 9.94 -13.05
CA ALA A 161 -19.47 10.98 -13.51
C ALA A 161 -19.62 11.35 -15.00
N GLY A 162 -20.48 10.67 -15.76
CA GLY A 162 -20.65 10.88 -17.20
C GLY A 162 -19.42 10.53 -18.06
N ARG A 163 -18.50 9.71 -17.54
CA ARG A 163 -17.22 9.43 -18.21
C ARG A 163 -17.31 8.21 -19.13
N ILE A 164 -17.85 8.44 -20.33
CA ILE A 164 -18.06 7.42 -21.38
C ILE A 164 -16.81 6.60 -21.67
N GLY A 165 -15.62 7.23 -21.70
CA GLY A 165 -14.36 6.50 -21.93
C GLY A 165 -14.08 5.45 -20.85
N PHE A 166 -14.42 5.73 -19.60
CA PHE A 166 -14.21 4.80 -18.49
C PHE A 166 -15.27 3.71 -18.50
N VAL A 167 -16.52 4.05 -18.82
CA VAL A 167 -17.59 3.07 -19.01
C VAL A 167 -17.20 2.04 -20.06
N LYS A 168 -16.76 2.47 -21.25
CA LYS A 168 -16.31 1.56 -22.31
C LYS A 168 -15.16 0.67 -21.85
N LEU A 169 -14.19 1.25 -21.16
CA LEU A 169 -13.01 0.53 -20.68
C LEU A 169 -13.38 -0.54 -19.64
N LEU A 170 -14.21 -0.19 -18.65
CA LEU A 170 -14.68 -1.13 -17.62
C LEU A 170 -15.51 -2.28 -18.22
N LEU A 171 -16.39 -2.00 -19.18
CA LEU A 171 -17.15 -3.03 -19.90
C LEU A 171 -16.24 -3.96 -20.71
N LEU A 172 -15.23 -3.41 -21.40
CA LEU A 172 -14.22 -4.21 -22.11
C LEU A 172 -13.37 -5.08 -21.16
N SER A 173 -13.17 -4.62 -19.92
CA SER A 173 -12.51 -5.38 -18.86
C SER A 173 -13.44 -6.37 -18.12
N GLY A 174 -14.66 -6.59 -18.62
CA GLY A 174 -15.58 -7.61 -18.12
C GLY A 174 -16.45 -7.19 -16.94
N SER A 175 -16.62 -5.88 -16.69
CA SER A 175 -17.57 -5.39 -15.68
C SER A 175 -19.00 -5.78 -16.04
N ASP A 176 -19.75 -6.31 -15.08
CA ASP A 176 -21.16 -6.63 -15.26
C ASP A 176 -22.04 -5.36 -15.15
N PRO A 177 -22.72 -4.95 -16.24
CA PRO A 177 -23.56 -3.76 -16.25
C PRO A 177 -24.86 -3.89 -15.45
N ASN A 178 -25.22 -5.10 -15.02
CA ASN A 178 -26.48 -5.37 -14.31
C ASN A 178 -26.31 -5.45 -12.79
N LEU A 179 -25.10 -5.23 -12.27
CA LEU A 179 -24.90 -5.18 -10.83
C LEU A 179 -25.63 -3.98 -10.26
N GLU A 180 -26.47 -4.23 -9.26
CA GLU A 180 -27.20 -3.19 -8.53
C GLU A 180 -26.34 -2.63 -7.39
N ASP A 181 -26.50 -1.32 -7.14
CA ASP A 181 -26.03 -0.68 -5.92
C ASP A 181 -27.00 -0.95 -4.75
N ASP A 182 -26.73 -0.44 -3.55
CA ASP A 182 -27.56 -0.76 -2.38
C ASP A 182 -29.00 -0.20 -2.47
N SER A 183 -29.31 0.60 -3.51
CA SER A 183 -30.62 1.22 -3.74
C SER A 183 -31.53 0.41 -4.66
N GLY A 184 -31.03 -0.69 -5.26
CA GLY A 184 -31.67 -1.38 -6.39
C GLY A 184 -31.53 -0.59 -7.70
#